data_AF-A0A655AKI8-F1
#
_entry.id   AF-A0A655AKI8-F1
#
_cell.length_a   1.000
_cell.length_b   1.000
_cell.length_c   1.000
_cell.angle_alpha   90.00
_cell.angle_beta   90.00
_cell.angle_gamma   90.00
#
_symmetry.space_group_name_H-M   'P 1'
#
loop_
_entity.id
_entity.type
_entity.pdbx_description
1 polymer ?
#
loop_
_entity_poly.entity_id
_entity_poly.type
_entity_poly.pdbx_seq_one_letter_code
_entity_poly.pdbx_strand_id
1 'polypeptide(L)'
;MDVFQGCPAEGLVSLAASVQPLRAAAGQVLLRQGEPAVSFLLISSGSAEVSHVGDDGVAIIARALPGMIVGEIALLRDSPRSATVTTIEPADRLDGWPRRFRHNGAHPRGR
;
A
#
# COMPACT_ATOMS: atom_id res chain seq x y z
N MET A 1 -10.13 3.46 13.37
CA MET A 1 -8.72 3.23 13.01
C MET A 1 -7.96 4.48 13.35
N ASP A 2 -6.86 4.35 14.08
CA ASP A 2 -6.17 5.52 14.64
C ASP A 2 -5.61 6.47 13.56
N VAL A 3 -5.27 5.93 12.39
CA VAL A 3 -4.79 6.70 11.22
C VAL A 3 -5.78 7.74 10.69
N PHE A 4 -7.08 7.62 11.01
CA PHE A 4 -8.13 8.57 10.58
C PHE A 4 -8.69 9.42 11.72
N GLN A 5 -8.11 9.35 12.92
CA GLN A 5 -8.52 10.18 14.06
C GLN A 5 -8.38 11.66 13.69
N GLY A 6 -9.46 12.43 13.83
CA GLY A 6 -9.49 13.87 13.54
C GLY A 6 -9.72 14.24 12.06
N CYS A 7 -9.82 13.26 11.15
CA CYS A 7 -10.19 13.55 9.76
C CYS A 7 -11.68 13.93 9.63
N PRO A 8 -12.02 14.98 8.88
CA PRO A 8 -13.42 15.30 8.57
C PRO A 8 -14.11 14.16 7.82
N ALA A 9 -15.39 13.93 8.13
CA ALA A 9 -16.18 12.85 7.52
C ALA A 9 -16.22 12.94 5.98
N GLU A 10 -16.31 14.15 5.41
CA GLU A 10 -16.33 14.37 3.96
C GLU A 10 -15.06 13.83 3.27
N GLY A 11 -13.88 14.08 3.85
CA GLY A 11 -12.61 13.56 3.34
C GLY A 11 -12.55 12.03 3.40
N LEU A 12 -13.09 11.44 4.47
CA LEU A 12 -13.16 9.98 4.62
C LEU A 12 -14.14 9.35 3.63
N VAL A 13 -15.24 10.00 3.29
CA VAL A 13 -16.18 9.54 2.26
C VAL A 13 -15.51 9.51 0.88
N SER A 14 -14.79 10.58 0.52
CA SER A 14 -14.05 10.61 -0.75
C SER A 14 -12.95 9.55 -0.80
N LEU A 15 -12.22 9.35 0.31
CA LEU A 15 -11.20 8.31 0.40
C LEU A 15 -11.81 6.92 0.27
N ALA A 16 -12.89 6.64 1.00
CA ALA A 16 -13.59 5.36 0.95
C ALA A 16 -14.11 5.02 -0.46
N ALA A 17 -14.54 6.03 -1.23
CA ALA A 17 -14.97 5.84 -2.63
C ALA A 17 -13.82 5.52 -3.60
N SER A 18 -12.58 5.84 -3.23
CA SER A 18 -11.39 5.71 -4.08
C SER A 18 -10.56 4.45 -3.82
N VAL A 19 -10.84 3.74 -2.72
CA VAL A 19 -10.13 2.50 -2.35
C VAL A 19 -10.97 1.27 -2.71
N GLN A 20 -10.29 0.18 -3.04
CA GLN A 20 -10.90 -1.10 -3.41
C GLN A 20 -10.57 -2.18 -2.38
N PRO A 21 -11.57 -2.99 -1.96
CA PRO A 21 -11.34 -4.15 -1.13
C PRO A 21 -10.46 -5.19 -1.85
N LEU A 22 -9.51 -5.76 -1.13
CA LEU A 22 -8.58 -6.80 -1.53
C LEU A 22 -8.59 -7.86 -0.43
N ARG A 23 -8.85 -9.12 -0.78
CA ARG A 23 -8.76 -10.25 0.15
C ARG A 23 -7.48 -11.01 -0.13
N ALA A 24 -6.84 -11.50 0.93
CA ALA A 24 -5.61 -12.25 0.80
C ALA A 24 -5.58 -13.41 1.80
N ALA A 25 -5.25 -14.60 1.30
CA ALA A 25 -5.00 -15.77 2.14
C ALA A 25 -3.64 -15.64 2.82
N ALA A 26 -3.46 -16.32 3.96
CA ALA A 26 -2.15 -16.38 4.63
C ALA A 26 -1.04 -16.85 3.67
N GLY A 27 0.15 -16.28 3.82
CA GLY A 27 1.30 -16.52 2.94
C GLY A 27 1.27 -15.78 1.59
N GLN A 28 0.22 -15.03 1.27
CA GLN A 28 0.16 -14.29 0.02
C GLN A 28 1.06 -13.04 0.06
N VAL A 29 1.92 -12.91 -0.96
CA VAL A 29 2.75 -11.72 -1.17
C VAL A 29 1.90 -10.63 -1.82
N LEU A 30 1.76 -9.51 -1.13
CA LEU A 30 0.94 -8.37 -1.55
C LEU A 30 1.75 -7.33 -2.30
N LEU A 31 2.98 -7.09 -1.85
CA LEU A 31 3.95 -6.15 -2.43
C LEU A 31 5.31 -6.84 -2.44
N ARG A 32 6.15 -6.62 -3.46
CA ARG A 32 7.52 -7.16 -3.51
C ARG A 32 8.53 -6.03 -3.53
N GLN A 33 9.59 -6.17 -2.74
CA GLN A 33 10.73 -5.25 -2.76
C GLN A 33 11.29 -5.11 -4.19
N GLY A 34 11.67 -3.90 -4.57
CA GLY A 34 12.22 -3.57 -5.88
C GLY A 34 11.17 -3.40 -7.00
N GLU A 35 9.90 -3.77 -6.79
CA GLU A 35 8.86 -3.52 -7.78
C GLU A 35 8.46 -2.03 -7.83
N PRO A 36 7.99 -1.51 -8.99
CA PRO A 36 7.43 -0.17 -9.06
C PRO A 36 6.22 0.00 -8.12
N ALA A 37 6.18 1.12 -7.38
CA ALA A 37 5.09 1.44 -6.49
C ALA A 37 3.92 2.08 -7.25
N VAL A 38 2.72 1.50 -7.12
CA VAL A 38 1.50 1.98 -7.81
C VAL A 38 0.25 2.02 -6.92
N SER A 39 0.38 1.58 -5.68
CA SER A 39 -0.70 1.50 -4.68
C SER A 39 -0.13 1.43 -3.26
N PHE A 40 -0.93 1.77 -2.26
CA PHE A 40 -0.68 1.40 -0.86
C PHE A 40 -1.84 0.53 -0.38
N LEU A 41 -1.68 -0.10 0.77
CA LEU A 41 -2.70 -0.92 1.40
C LEU A 41 -2.98 -0.42 2.81
N LEU A 42 -4.25 -0.28 3.16
CA LEU A 42 -4.70 -0.16 4.55
C LEU A 42 -5.08 -1.55 5.06
N ILE A 43 -4.45 -1.99 6.16
CA ILE A 43 -4.79 -3.27 6.79
C ILE A 43 -6.05 -3.09 7.63
N SER A 44 -7.18 -3.62 7.15
CA SER A 44 -8.44 -3.54 7.90
C SER A 44 -8.60 -4.68 8.92
N SER A 45 -8.11 -5.87 8.59
CA SER A 45 -8.08 -7.07 9.45
C SER A 45 -6.89 -7.98 9.09
N GLY A 46 -6.58 -8.94 9.97
CA GLY A 46 -5.43 -9.83 9.81
C GLY A 46 -4.09 -9.14 10.11
N SER A 47 -2.99 -9.73 9.67
CA SER A 47 -1.66 -9.16 9.84
C SER A 47 -0.71 -9.57 8.71
N ALA A 48 0.33 -8.77 8.48
CA ALA A 48 1.34 -9.03 7.47
C ALA A 48 2.75 -8.85 8.03
N GLU A 49 3.69 -9.58 7.47
CA GLU A 49 5.12 -9.40 7.63
C GLU A 49 5.60 -8.40 6.58
N VAL A 50 6.46 -7.47 6.99
CA VAL A 50 7.18 -6.55 6.13
C VAL A 50 8.66 -6.92 6.22
N SER A 51 9.24 -7.40 5.14
CA SER A 51 10.64 -7.83 5.08
C SER A 51 11.43 -7.00 4.07
N HIS A 52 12.50 -6.38 4.55
CA HIS A 52 13.48 -5.68 3.71
C HIS A 52 14.78 -6.47 3.71
N VAL A 53 15.27 -6.82 2.54
CA VAL A 53 16.60 -7.44 2.37
C VAL A 53 17.56 -6.38 1.87
N GLY A 54 18.58 -6.06 2.65
CA GLY A 54 19.64 -5.14 2.27
C GLY A 54 20.57 -5.72 1.21
N ASP A 55 21.44 -4.89 0.63
CA ASP A 55 22.43 -5.32 -0.37
C ASP A 55 23.44 -6.34 0.18
N ASP A 56 23.61 -6.37 1.51
CA ASP A 56 24.42 -7.33 2.26
C ASP A 56 23.71 -8.68 2.49
N GLY A 57 22.45 -8.81 2.03
CA GLY A 57 21.61 -9.98 2.22
C GLY A 57 20.94 -10.07 3.60
N VAL A 58 21.14 -9.09 4.49
CA VAL A 58 20.54 -9.08 5.82
C VAL A 58 19.07 -8.67 5.73
N ALA A 59 18.19 -9.47 6.34
CA ALA A 59 16.76 -9.21 6.37
C ALA A 59 16.36 -8.45 7.65
N ILE A 60 15.68 -7.32 7.50
CA ILE A 60 14.97 -6.60 8.56
C ILE A 60 13.49 -6.95 8.46
N ILE A 61 12.91 -7.40 9.57
CA ILE A 61 11.52 -7.88 9.62
C ILE A 61 10.71 -7.01 10.59
N ALA A 62 9.54 -6.59 10.15
CA ALA A 62 8.53 -5.91 10.96
C ALA A 62 7.15 -6.54 10.75
N ARG A 63 6.21 -6.28 11.67
CA ARG A 63 4.81 -6.72 11.56
C ARG A 63 3.90 -5.53 11.32
N ALA A 64 3.05 -5.62 10.31
CA ALA A 64 1.98 -4.68 10.05
C ALA A 64 0.65 -5.22 10.58
N LEU A 65 -0.04 -4.39 11.36
CA LEU A 65 -1.25 -4.73 12.12
C LEU A 65 -2.47 -3.94 11.58
N PRO A 66 -3.70 -4.32 11.98
CA PRO A 66 -4.89 -3.57 11.59
C PRO A 66 -4.80 -2.09 11.97
N GLY A 67 -5.23 -1.22 11.07
CA GLY A 67 -5.11 0.24 11.19
C GLY A 67 -3.81 0.83 10.64
N MET A 68 -2.83 0.00 10.27
CA MET A 68 -1.61 0.45 9.63
C MET A 68 -1.73 0.53 8.11
N ILE A 69 -0.98 1.47 7.52
CA ILE A 69 -0.78 1.58 6.08
C ILE A 69 0.57 0.94 5.74
N VAL A 70 0.63 0.24 4.60
CA VAL A 70 1.87 -0.31 4.05
C VAL A 70 2.03 0.07 2.58
N GLY A 71 3.29 0.29 2.17
CA GLY A 71 3.66 0.58 0.79
C GLY A 71 3.49 2.06 0.37
N GLU A 72 3.09 2.93 1.29
CA GLU A 72 2.94 4.38 1.08
C GLU A 72 4.27 5.09 0.86
N ILE A 73 5.35 4.66 1.52
CA ILE A 73 6.67 5.32 1.42
C ILE A 73 7.16 5.36 -0.02
N ALA A 74 7.08 4.23 -0.73
CA ALA A 74 7.56 4.12 -2.09
C ALA A 74 6.73 4.96 -3.09
N LEU A 75 5.43 5.14 -2.82
CA LEU A 75 4.58 6.04 -3.60
C LEU A 75 4.93 7.51 -3.37
N LEU A 76 5.11 7.90 -2.11
CA LEU A 76 5.43 9.28 -1.74
C LEU A 76 6.81 9.72 -2.25
N ARG A 77 7.72 8.77 -2.43
CA ARG A 77 9.10 9.00 -2.89
C ARG A 77 9.32 8.74 -4.38
N ASP A 78 8.29 8.33 -5.11
CA ASP A 78 8.40 7.86 -6.51
C ASP A 78 9.56 6.87 -6.70
N SER A 79 9.63 5.88 -5.82
CA SER A 79 10.71 4.89 -5.76
C SER A 79 10.18 3.46 -5.91
N PRO A 80 11.06 2.49 -6.22
CA PRO A 80 10.71 1.08 -6.04
C PRO A 80 10.31 0.77 -4.60
N ARG A 81 9.56 -0.32 -4.41
CA ARG A 81 9.18 -0.83 -3.08
C ARG A 81 10.42 -1.08 -2.24
N SER A 82 10.43 -0.54 -1.02
CA SER A 82 11.52 -0.77 -0.07
C SER A 82 11.50 -2.17 0.54
N ALA A 83 10.34 -2.82 0.62
CA ALA A 83 10.18 -4.10 1.31
C ALA A 83 9.14 -4.99 0.63
N THR A 84 9.23 -6.28 0.88
CA THR A 84 8.21 -7.27 0.56
C THR A 84 7.18 -7.31 1.69
N VAL A 85 5.91 -7.40 1.35
CA VAL A 85 4.80 -7.52 2.30
C VAL A 85 4.06 -8.82 2.06
N THR A 86 4.02 -9.67 3.07
CA THR A 86 3.40 -11.01 3.00
C THR A 86 2.40 -11.18 4.13
N THR A 87 1.17 -11.59 3.84
CA THR A 87 0.17 -11.86 4.89
C THR A 87 0.61 -13.02 5.79
N ILE A 88 0.51 -12.86 7.11
CA ILE A 88 0.77 -13.91 8.10
C ILE A 88 -0.52 -14.67 8.42
N GLU A 89 -1.61 -13.92 8.58
CA GLU A 89 -2.96 -14.42 8.85
C GLU A 89 -3.88 -14.00 7.71
N PRO A 90 -5.00 -14.71 7.47
CA PRO A 90 -5.98 -14.31 6.45
C PRO A 90 -6.42 -12.85 6.67
N ALA A 91 -6.33 -12.03 5.62
CA ALA A 91 -6.84 -10.67 5.62
C ALA A 91 -8.18 -10.66 4.87
N ASP A 92 -9.28 -10.56 5.61
CA ASP A 92 -10.64 -10.58 5.05
C ASP A 92 -10.97 -9.32 4.22
N ARG A 93 -10.16 -8.25 4.37
CA ARG A 93 -10.23 -7.01 3.58
C ARG A 93 -8.96 -6.14 3.74
N LEU A 94 -8.42 -5.68 2.63
CA LEU A 94 -7.36 -4.69 2.45
C LEU A 94 -7.94 -3.61 1.54
N ASP A 95 -7.87 -2.33 1.89
CA ASP A 95 -8.38 -1.28 1.00
C ASP A 95 -7.19 -0.66 0.23
N GLY A 96 -7.17 -0.79 -1.12
CA GLY A 96 -6.06 -0.34 -1.98
C GLY A 96 -6.52 0.56 -3.15
N TRP A 97 -5.68 1.51 -3.56
CA TRP A 97 -6.01 2.46 -4.65
C TRP A 97 -5.89 1.83 -6.05
N PRO A 98 -6.87 1.98 -6.98
CA PRO A 98 -6.76 1.45 -8.33
C PRO A 98 -5.88 2.31 -9.26
N ARG A 99 -5.20 1.64 -10.20
CA ARG A 99 -4.28 2.15 -11.24
C ARG A 99 -4.84 3.21 -12.23
N ARG A 100 -5.89 3.98 -11.93
CA ARG A 100 -6.46 4.96 -12.89
C ARG A 100 -6.38 6.40 -12.42
N PHE A 101 -5.17 6.95 -12.41
CA PHE A 101 -4.94 8.37 -12.68
C PHE A 101 -4.05 8.50 -13.91
N ARG A 102 -4.67 8.54 -15.09
CA ARG A 102 -4.09 9.26 -16.22
C ARG A 102 -4.25 10.74 -15.89
N HIS A 103 -3.18 11.40 -15.47
CA HIS A 103 -3.12 12.84 -15.61
C HIS A 103 -3.21 13.14 -17.11
N ASN A 104 -4.35 13.68 -17.54
CA ASN A 104 -4.52 14.20 -18.88
C ASN A 104 -3.72 15.51 -18.95
N GLY A 105 -2.43 15.37 -19.31
CA GLY A 105 -1.51 16.48 -19.52
C GLY A 105 -0.87 16.38 -20.89
N ALA A 106 -1.68 16.20 -21.93
CA ALA A 106 -1.24 16.44 -23.29
C ALA A 106 -0.95 17.94 -23.44
N HIS A 107 0.33 18.31 -23.39
CA HIS A 107 0.79 19.56 -24.00
C HIS A 107 1.52 19.18 -25.30
N PRO A 108 0.95 19.49 -26.48
CA PRO A 108 1.68 19.32 -27.72
C PRO A 108 2.75 20.41 -27.75
N ARG A 109 4.02 20.05 -27.54
CA ARG A 109 5.10 20.94 -27.97
C ARG A 109 5.17 20.87 -29.49
N GLY A 110 4.47 21.78 -30.13
CA GLY A 110 4.71 22.15 -31.52
C GLY A 110 5.96 23.01 -31.61
N ARG A 111 6.98 22.52 -32.31
CA ARG A 111 7.59 23.07 -33.54
C ARG A 111 8.91 22.36 -33.78
#